data_AF-A0A2S8NQD0-F1
#
_entry.id   AF-A0A2S8NQD0-F1
#
_cell.length_a   1.000
_cell.length_b   1.000
_cell.length_c   1.000
_cell.angle_alpha   90.00
_cell.angle_beta   90.00
_cell.angle_gamma   90.00
#
_symmetry.space_group_name_H-M   'P 1'
#
loop_
_entity.id
_entity.type
_entity.pdbx_description
1 polymer ?
#
loop_
_entity_poly.entity_id
_entity_poly.type
_entity_poly.pdbx_seq_one_letter_code
_entity_poly.pdbx_strand_id
1 'polypeptide(L)' 'MFNRKKITRHPTEKPLYIFNRLISKYSKENDLILDCFMGSGTTAYACEQLKRKWLVFWVC' A
#
# COMPACT_ATOMS: atom_id res chain seq x y z
N MET A 1 -5.14 -3.73 -19.44
CA MET A 1 -5.64 -2.37 -19.14
C MET A 1 -5.64 -2.20 -17.62
N PHE A 2 -4.77 -1.36 -17.06
CA PHE A 2 -4.63 -1.24 -15.60
C PHE A 2 -5.78 -0.41 -15.02
N ASN A 3 -6.65 -1.02 -14.22
CA ASN A 3 -7.78 -0.35 -13.61
C ASN A 3 -7.29 0.66 -12.55
N ARG A 4 -7.55 1.96 -12.78
CA ARG A 4 -7.22 3.05 -11.83
C ARG A 4 -8.35 3.25 -10.82
N LYS A 5 -8.72 2.20 -10.09
CA LYS A 5 -9.74 2.31 -9.05
C LYS A 5 -9.14 3.03 -7.85
N LYS A 6 -9.67 4.21 -7.52
CA LYS A 6 -9.34 4.91 -6.26
C LYS A 6 -10.13 4.30 -5.11
N ILE A 7 -9.46 4.11 -3.97
CA ILE A 7 -10.01 3.62 -2.71
C ILE A 7 -10.54 4.80 -1.89
N THR A 8 -9.84 5.93 -1.94
CA THR A 8 -10.13 7.14 -1.16
C THR A 8 -10.39 8.35 -2.06
N ARG A 9 -10.72 9.50 -1.43
CA ARG A 9 -10.84 10.81 -2.10
C ARG A 9 -9.49 11.52 -2.27
N HIS A 10 -8.37 10.91 -1.89
CA HIS A 10 -7.07 11.59 -1.92
C HIS A 10 -6.68 12.00 -3.35
N PRO A 11 -6.21 13.24 -3.56
CA PRO A 11 -5.94 13.77 -4.90
C PRO A 11 -4.87 12.96 -5.63
N THR A 12 -3.80 12.58 -4.91
CA THR A 12 -2.63 11.87 -5.43
C THR A 12 -2.53 10.43 -4.93
N GLU A 13 -3.67 9.76 -4.76
CA GLU A 13 -3.70 8.32 -4.46
C GLU A 13 -3.04 7.52 -5.60
N LYS A 14 -2.08 6.67 -5.25
CA LYS A 14 -1.42 5.78 -6.19
C LYS A 14 -2.27 4.51 -6.39
N PRO A 15 -2.30 3.91 -7.59
CA PRO A 15 -3.11 2.72 -7.84
C PRO A 15 -2.70 1.51 -6.98
N LEU A 16 -3.68 0.85 -6.37
CA LEU A 16 -3.47 -0.30 -5.48
C LEU A 16 -2.69 -1.45 -6.13
N TYR A 17 -2.95 -1.74 -7.41
CA TYR A 17 -2.32 -2.88 -8.09
C TYR A 17 -0.79 -2.78 -8.12
N ILE A 18 -0.24 -1.55 -8.10
CA ILE A 18 1.20 -1.32 -8.07
C ILE A 18 1.77 -1.77 -6.72
N PHE A 19 1.11 -1.39 -5.62
CA PHE A 19 1.52 -1.79 -4.27
C PHE A 19 1.42 -3.30 -4.07
N ASN A 20 0.31 -3.92 -4.50
CA ASN A 20 0.17 -5.37 -4.46
C ASN A 20 1.31 -6.08 -5.21
N ARG A 21 1.68 -5.58 -6.38
CA ARG A 21 2.79 -6.15 -7.17
C ARG A 21 4.14 -5.97 -6.48
N LEU A 22 4.42 -4.78 -5.94
CA LEU A 22 5.70 -4.47 -5.29
C LEU A 22 5.87 -5.29 -4.00
N ILE A 23 4.88 -5.27 -3.11
CA ILE A 23 4.92 -5.98 -1.84
C ILE A 23 5.01 -7.49 -2.10
N SER A 24 4.19 -8.04 -3.00
CA SER A 24 4.24 -9.47 -3.31
C SER A 24 5.58 -9.91 -3.93
N LYS A 25 6.27 -9.03 -4.66
CA LYS A 25 7.54 -9.37 -5.31
C LYS A 25 8.73 -9.29 -4.34
N TYR A 26 8.69 -8.37 -3.38
CA TYR A 26 9.83 -8.05 -2.52
C TYR A 26 9.65 -8.42 -1.04
N SER A 27 8.54 -9.03 -0.66
CA SER A 27 8.34 -9.55 0.70
C SER A 27 7.55 -10.86 0.72
N LYS A 28 7.62 -11.55 1.85
CA LYS A 28 6.85 -12.76 2.17
C LYS A 28 5.73 -12.44 3.13
N GLU A 29 4.83 -13.40 3.33
CA GLU A 29 3.79 -13.33 4.35
C GLU A 29 4.43 -13.12 5.73
N ASN A 30 3.80 -12.29 6.57
CA ASN A 30 4.29 -11.85 7.90
C ASN A 30 5.51 -10.91 7.94
N ASP A 31 6.14 -10.59 6.80
CA ASP A 31 7.19 -9.56 6.76
C ASP A 31 6.64 -8.19 7.16
N LEU A 32 7.51 -7.34 7.76
CA LEU A 32 7.18 -5.98 8.15
C LEU A 32 7.53 -5.00 7.02
N ILE A 33 6.52 -4.26 6.54
CA ILE A 33 6.67 -3.20 5.54
C ILE A 33 6.63 -1.83 6.23
N LEU A 34 7.63 -0.99 5.96
CA LEU A 34 7.69 0.40 6.43
C LEU A 34 7.38 1.37 5.30
N ASP A 35 6.43 2.27 5.52
CA ASP A 35 6.17 3.42 4.63
C ASP A 35 6.08 4.72 5.42
N CYS A 36 7.12 5.55 5.30
CA CYS A 36 7.22 6.81 6.04
C CYS A 36 6.36 7.96 5.47
N PHE A 37 5.76 7.77 4.29
CA PHE A 37 5.05 8.83 3.56
C PHE A 37 3.72 8.32 2.99
N MET A 38 3.00 7.54 3.79
CA MET A 38 1.86 6.74 3.37
C MET A 38 0.75 7.57 2.67
N GLY A 39 0.54 8.82 3.07
CA GLY A 39 -0.54 9.67 2.55
C GLY A 39 -1.92 8.99 2.68
N SER A 40 -2.46 8.52 1.56
CA SER A 40 -3.80 7.93 1.42
C SER A 40 -3.98 6.52 2.00
N GLY A 41 -2.96 5.90 2.59
CA GLY A 41 -3.10 4.57 3.22
C GLY A 41 -3.03 3.37 2.27
N THR A 42 -2.66 3.59 1.00
CA THR A 42 -2.65 2.51 -0.02
C THR A 42 -1.71 1.37 0.34
N THR A 43 -0.56 1.67 0.95
CA THR A 43 0.43 0.67 1.38
C THR A 43 -0.09 -0.25 2.47
N ALA A 44 -0.74 0.32 3.49
CA ALA A 44 -1.35 -0.45 4.57
C ALA A 44 -2.46 -1.38 4.04
N TYR A 45 -3.34 -0.85 3.17
CA TYR A 45 -4.40 -1.65 2.55
C TYR A 45 -3.84 -2.82 1.72
N ALA A 46 -2.78 -2.59 0.95
CA ALA A 46 -2.11 -3.65 0.19
C ALA A 46 -1.46 -4.70 1.12
N CYS A 47 -0.87 -4.28 2.24
CA CYS A 47 -0.29 -5.19 3.23
C CYS A 47 -1.35 -6.10 3.87
N GLU A 48 -2.52 -5.56 4.22
CA GLU A 48 -3.64 -6.35 4.75
C GLU A 48 -4.09 -7.45 3.77
N GLN A 49 -4.28 -7.10 2.50
CA GLN A 49 -4.68 -8.06 1.46
C GLN A 49 -3.65 -9.18 1.26
N LEU A 50 -2.38 -8.85 1.44
CA LEU A 50 -1.25 -9.76 1.26
C LEU A 50 -0.79 -10.39 2.58
N LYS A 51 -1.45 -10.15 3.72
CA LYS A 51 -1.03 -10.66 5.04
C LYS A 51 0.42 -10.29 5.41
N ARG A 52 0.79 -9.04 5.16
CA ARG A 52 2.05 -8.43 5.63
C ARG A 52 1.76 -7.57 6.86
N LYS A 53 2.73 -7.52 7.78
CA LYS A 53 2.72 -6.54 8.86
C LYS A 53 3.13 -5.20 8.28
N TRP A 54 2.64 -4.10 8.83
CA TRP A 54 2.97 -2.77 8.33
C TRP A 54 3.17 -1.77 9.46
N LEU A 55 4.09 -0.84 9.23
CA LEU A 55 4.28 0.37 10.01
C LEU A 55 4.25 1.53 9.03
N VAL A 56 3.38 2.50 9.28
CA VAL A 56 3.18 3.62 8.39
C VAL A 56 3.21 4.91 9.18
N PHE A 57 3.83 5.93 8.59
CA PHE A 57 3.82 7.27 9.16
C PHE A 57 3.11 8.22 8.22
N TRP A 58 2.36 9.12 8.83
CA TRP A 58 1.72 10.25 8.16
C TRP A 58 2.05 11.50 8.97
N VAL A 59 2.56 12.52 8.29
CA VAL A 59 2.75 13.85 8.87
C VAL A 59 1.50 14.65 8.51
N CYS A 60 0.91 15.28 9.54
CA CYS A 60 -0.30 16.11 9.41
C CYS A 60 -0.06 17.32 8.51
#